data_AF-A0A497UXD6-F1
#
_entry.id   AF-A0A497UXD6-F1
#
_cell.length_a   1.000
_cell.length_b   1.000
_cell.length_c   1.000
_cell.angle_alpha   90.00
_cell.angle_beta   90.00
_cell.angle_gamma   90.00
#
_symmetry.space_group_name_H-M   'P 1'
#
loop_
_entity.id
_entity.type
_entity.pdbx_description
1 polymer ?
#
loop_
_entity_poly.entity_id
_entity_poly.type
_entity_poly.pdbx_seq_one_letter_code
_entity_poly.pdbx_strand_id
1 'polypeptide(L)'
;MKNIKYLVAFPIVFSLLSCFDERDIDLPLKDLSGTIVIEGNVTDKNGPYSVKITRSEKINAASYPKPVTDAVVVISDNHGQSDTLKYTEGEYRTTHLTTHYGDVYTLSVTIDGVIYKATSKMPEYVEFTALKQKDIPDEYYIEKKVIPVFTDPEIKGNYYLFKSQGYLGIQEITLFSDYSVNGQVNNRVLNGSTNPPNSKVKVEMQCIDEAVYNYFKAQKSLNDPEFNTTVSANPPSNISNGALGYFSAHTTSEKEIIIQ
;
A
#
# COMPACT_ATOMS: atom_id res chain seq x y z
N MET A 1 -29.94 -29.75 82.85
CA MET A 1 -29.51 -30.87 81.97
C MET A 1 -30.24 -30.76 80.64
N LYS A 2 -29.61 -30.16 79.61
CA LYS A 2 -29.72 -30.49 78.19
C LYS A 2 -29.01 -29.41 77.38
N ASN A 3 -27.81 -29.75 76.97
CA ASN A 3 -27.04 -29.10 75.91
C ASN A 3 -27.76 -29.48 74.59
N ILE A 4 -27.94 -28.60 73.62
CA ILE A 4 -26.90 -28.17 72.67
C ILE A 4 -27.46 -26.94 71.93
N LYS A 5 -26.64 -25.89 71.86
CA LYS A 5 -26.95 -24.62 71.22
C LYS A 5 -26.70 -24.72 69.71
N TYR A 6 -27.62 -24.19 68.93
CA TYR A 6 -27.46 -23.95 67.49
C TYR A 6 -26.31 -22.97 67.25
N LEU A 7 -25.45 -23.26 66.27
CA LEU A 7 -24.75 -22.19 65.57
C LEU A 7 -24.55 -22.58 64.11
N VAL A 8 -25.21 -21.80 63.25
CA VAL A 8 -25.09 -21.79 61.80
C VAL A 8 -23.73 -21.19 61.44
N ALA A 9 -22.93 -21.91 60.65
CA ALA A 9 -21.83 -21.35 59.87
C ALA A 9 -21.54 -22.27 58.66
N PHE A 10 -21.79 -21.74 57.46
CA PHE A 10 -21.43 -22.25 56.14
C PHE A 10 -20.34 -21.30 55.58
N PRO A 11 -19.51 -21.59 54.55
CA PRO A 11 -19.08 -22.84 53.88
C PRO A 11 -17.54 -22.95 53.72
N ILE A 12 -16.97 -24.14 53.49
CA ILE A 12 -15.61 -24.27 52.91
C ILE A 12 -15.51 -25.54 52.05
N VAL A 13 -16.05 -25.55 50.83
CA VAL A 13 -15.62 -26.46 49.75
C VAL A 13 -15.94 -25.81 48.40
N PHE A 14 -15.10 -24.91 47.88
CA PHE A 14 -15.05 -24.56 46.45
C PHE A 14 -13.81 -23.68 46.19
N SER A 15 -12.61 -24.27 46.06
CA SER A 15 -11.38 -23.51 45.78
C SER A 15 -10.28 -24.36 45.11
N LEU A 16 -10.60 -25.12 44.06
CA LEU A 16 -9.57 -25.88 43.31
C LEU A 16 -9.73 -25.84 41.78
N LEU A 17 -10.13 -24.71 41.20
CA LEU A 17 -10.08 -24.51 39.75
C LEU A 17 -9.72 -23.05 39.39
N SER A 18 -8.49 -22.62 39.69
CA SER A 18 -7.90 -21.48 38.98
C SER A 18 -6.37 -21.48 39.13
N CYS A 19 -5.71 -22.15 38.21
CA CYS A 19 -4.35 -21.78 37.84
C CYS A 19 -4.27 -21.88 36.32
N PHE A 20 -5.03 -21.02 35.64
CA PHE A 20 -4.66 -20.61 34.30
C PHE A 20 -3.54 -19.60 34.52
N ASP A 21 -2.32 -20.10 34.43
CA ASP A 21 -1.12 -19.28 34.34
C ASP A 21 -1.24 -18.58 32.98
N GLU A 22 -1.78 -17.35 32.97
CA GLU A 22 -1.70 -16.43 31.84
C GLU A 22 -0.21 -16.15 31.66
N ARG A 23 0.48 -17.05 30.95
CA ARG A 23 1.78 -16.73 30.40
C ARG A 23 1.51 -15.65 29.37
N ASP A 24 1.61 -14.40 29.80
CA ASP A 24 1.93 -13.30 28.91
C ASP A 24 3.19 -13.73 28.18
N ILE A 25 3.01 -14.24 26.96
CA ILE A 25 4.11 -14.40 26.02
C ILE A 25 4.48 -12.96 25.69
N ASP A 26 5.39 -12.41 26.47
CA ASP A 26 6.10 -11.17 26.18
C ASP A 26 6.93 -11.48 24.93
N LEU A 27 6.27 -11.49 23.76
CA LEU A 27 6.93 -11.44 22.49
C LEU A 27 7.62 -10.09 22.49
N PRO A 28 8.97 -10.01 22.56
CA PRO A 28 9.65 -8.74 22.50
C PRO A 28 9.33 -8.12 21.14
N LEU A 29 8.33 -7.24 21.09
CA LEU A 29 8.02 -6.46 19.92
C LEU A 29 9.25 -5.58 19.69
N LYS A 30 9.91 -5.77 18.55
CA LYS A 30 11.04 -4.93 18.17
C LYS A 30 10.58 -3.47 18.21
N ASP A 31 11.22 -2.65 19.04
CA ASP A 31 10.94 -1.22 19.10
C ASP A 31 11.38 -0.59 17.76
N LEU A 32 10.40 -0.29 16.91
CA LEU A 32 10.59 0.38 15.62
C LEU A 32 10.36 1.89 15.73
N SER A 33 10.28 2.47 16.92
CA SER A 33 10.17 3.93 17.06
C SER A 33 11.37 4.65 16.45
N GLY A 34 11.12 5.81 15.86
CA GLY A 34 12.14 6.58 15.14
C GLY A 34 12.41 6.09 13.71
N THR A 35 11.76 5.01 13.24
CA THR A 35 11.90 4.53 11.87
C THR A 35 11.33 5.57 10.90
N ILE A 36 12.12 5.90 9.88
CA ILE A 36 11.71 6.80 8.81
C ILE A 36 10.89 6.01 7.78
N VAL A 37 9.73 6.55 7.40
CA VAL A 37 8.89 6.05 6.32
C VAL A 37 8.81 7.12 5.24
N ILE A 38 9.18 6.78 4.01
CA ILE A 38 9.18 7.68 2.86
C ILE A 38 8.26 7.09 1.80
N GLU A 39 7.27 7.86 1.36
CA GLU A 39 6.36 7.50 0.28
C GLU A 39 6.43 8.61 -0.78
N GLY A 40 7.07 8.33 -1.92
CA GLY A 40 7.26 9.30 -2.98
C GLY A 40 6.74 8.81 -4.32
N ASN A 41 6.10 9.70 -5.09
CA ASN A 41 5.54 9.39 -6.39
C ASN A 41 5.89 10.47 -7.41
N VAL A 42 6.45 10.08 -8.55
CA VAL A 42 6.56 10.91 -9.76
C VAL A 42 5.80 10.24 -10.90
N THR A 43 5.07 11.02 -11.69
CA THR A 43 4.19 10.49 -12.75
C THR A 43 4.51 11.11 -14.10
N ASP A 44 4.03 10.53 -15.19
CA ASP A 44 4.11 11.10 -16.56
C ASP A 44 3.12 12.27 -16.81
N LYS A 45 2.40 12.73 -15.77
CA LYS A 45 1.54 13.92 -15.83
C LYS A 45 2.28 15.14 -15.32
N ASN A 46 1.77 16.32 -15.63
CA ASN A 46 2.28 17.56 -15.07
C ASN A 46 2.21 17.51 -13.53
N GLY A 47 3.31 17.87 -12.87
CA GLY A 47 3.39 17.99 -11.42
C GLY A 47 2.47 19.08 -10.83
N PRO A 48 2.60 19.38 -9.52
CA PRO A 48 3.69 18.94 -8.65
C PRO A 48 3.58 17.47 -8.22
N TYR A 49 4.74 16.84 -8.06
CA TYR A 49 4.90 15.51 -7.50
C TYR A 49 5.15 15.61 -5.99
N SER A 50 4.77 14.58 -5.24
CA SER A 50 4.86 14.62 -3.78
C SER A 50 5.70 13.49 -3.18
N VAL A 51 6.37 13.83 -2.07
CA VAL A 51 7.08 12.90 -1.20
C VAL A 51 6.61 13.15 0.23
N LYS A 52 5.96 12.15 0.81
CA LYS A 52 5.54 12.17 2.21
C LYS A 52 6.61 11.50 3.05
N ILE A 53 6.98 12.14 4.16
CA ILE A 53 8.00 11.63 5.07
C ILE A 53 7.42 11.63 6.47
N THR A 54 7.41 10.47 7.12
CA THR A 54 6.96 10.34 8.50
C THR A 54 8.00 9.60 9.34
N ARG A 55 7.94 9.84 10.65
CA ARG A 55 8.72 9.13 11.66
C ARG A 55 7.74 8.32 12.51
N SER A 56 7.99 7.01 12.62
CA SER A 56 7.23 6.14 13.50
C SER A 56 7.48 6.52 14.95
N GLU A 57 6.45 6.33 15.76
CA GLU A 57 6.50 6.55 17.21
C GLU A 57 6.38 5.20 17.93
N LYS A 58 6.72 5.17 19.21
CA LYS A 58 6.50 3.94 20.01
C LYS A 58 5.02 3.58 19.98
N ILE A 59 4.73 2.28 19.87
CA ILE A 59 3.37 1.75 19.89
C ILE A 59 2.85 1.85 21.33
N ASN A 60 2.37 3.04 21.67
CA ASN A 60 1.62 3.33 22.86
C ASN A 60 0.23 3.72 22.33
N ALA A 61 -0.83 3.12 22.88
CA ALA A 61 -2.19 3.25 22.36
C ALA A 61 -2.52 4.72 22.01
N ALA A 62 -2.77 4.99 20.72
CA ALA A 62 -3.05 6.28 20.07
C ALA A 62 -1.88 7.11 19.49
N SER A 63 -0.75 6.50 19.10
CA SER A 63 0.30 7.23 18.38
C SER A 63 0.11 7.19 16.84
N TYR A 64 0.00 8.37 16.21
CA TYR A 64 0.02 8.53 14.76
C TYR A 64 1.44 8.86 14.27
N PRO A 65 1.86 8.36 13.09
CA PRO A 65 3.14 8.75 12.51
C PRO A 65 3.22 10.28 12.36
N LYS A 66 4.33 10.88 12.82
CA LYS A 66 4.51 12.33 12.74
C LYS A 66 5.21 12.73 11.44
N PRO A 67 4.80 13.82 10.78
CA PRO A 67 5.52 14.32 9.61
C PRO A 67 6.93 14.77 10.00
N VAL A 68 7.90 14.47 9.14
CA VAL A 68 9.25 15.05 9.21
C VAL A 68 9.25 16.31 8.35
N THR A 69 9.52 17.47 8.94
CA THR A 69 9.34 18.78 8.27
C THR A 69 10.66 19.49 7.96
N ASP A 70 11.78 18.97 8.45
CA ASP A 70 13.12 19.53 8.38
C ASP A 70 14.08 18.71 7.48
N ALA A 71 13.53 17.83 6.64
CA ALA A 71 14.28 17.12 5.63
C ALA A 71 14.66 18.02 4.43
N VAL A 72 15.82 17.75 3.84
CA VAL A 72 16.18 18.25 2.49
C VAL A 72 15.83 17.15 1.49
N VAL A 73 14.89 17.43 0.59
CA VAL A 73 14.37 16.45 -0.37
C VAL A 73 14.69 16.90 -1.79
N VAL A 74 15.37 16.06 -2.54
CA VAL A 74 15.78 16.31 -3.92
C VAL A 74 15.35 15.15 -4.80
N ILE A 75 14.75 15.45 -5.95
CA ILE A 75 14.53 14.49 -7.02
C ILE A 75 15.41 14.90 -8.21
N SER A 76 16.07 13.95 -8.85
CA SER A 76 16.84 14.16 -10.08
C SER A 76 16.54 13.08 -11.12
N ASP A 77 16.70 13.40 -12.39
CA ASP A 77 16.62 12.43 -13.48
C ASP A 77 18.02 12.01 -13.97
N ASN A 78 18.05 11.11 -14.95
CA ASN A 78 19.26 10.66 -15.63
C ASN A 78 19.74 11.59 -16.76
N HIS A 79 19.09 12.74 -16.95
CA HIS A 79 19.40 13.76 -17.95
C HIS A 79 20.03 15.02 -17.34
N GLY A 80 20.20 15.05 -16.01
CA GLY A 80 20.82 16.15 -15.28
C GLY A 80 19.82 17.19 -14.75
N GLN A 81 18.51 16.97 -14.92
CA GLN A 81 17.49 17.76 -14.23
C GLN A 81 17.48 17.41 -12.74
N SER A 82 17.28 18.40 -11.90
CA SER A 82 17.06 18.21 -10.47
C SER A 82 16.16 19.29 -9.91
N ASP A 83 15.34 18.91 -8.92
CA ASP A 83 14.44 19.79 -8.20
C ASP A 83 14.56 19.54 -6.70
N THR A 84 14.63 20.63 -5.93
CA THR A 84 14.62 20.58 -4.46
C THR A 84 13.20 20.88 -4.00
N LEU A 85 12.57 19.89 -3.40
CA LEU A 85 11.16 19.93 -3.06
C LEU A 85 10.91 20.84 -1.85
N LYS A 86 9.76 21.52 -1.86
CA LYS A 86 9.33 22.39 -0.76
C LYS A 86 8.28 21.71 0.10
N TYR A 87 8.44 21.79 1.41
CA TYR A 87 7.45 21.27 2.36
C TYR A 87 6.16 22.10 2.32
N THR A 88 5.01 21.45 2.19
CA THR A 88 3.67 22.05 2.20
C THR A 88 2.66 21.02 2.68
N GLU A 89 1.91 21.33 3.74
CA GLU A 89 0.76 20.54 4.22
C GLU A 89 1.04 19.04 4.47
N GLY A 90 2.21 18.71 5.05
CA GLY A 90 2.55 17.32 5.39
C GLY A 90 3.34 16.56 4.32
N GLU A 91 3.64 17.19 3.19
CA GLU A 91 4.36 16.61 2.08
C GLU A 91 5.44 17.55 1.52
N TYR A 92 6.46 16.99 0.90
CA TYR A 92 7.42 17.72 0.08
C TYR A 92 6.93 17.69 -1.36
N ARG A 93 6.90 18.85 -2.04
CA ARG A 93 6.38 18.99 -3.40
C ARG A 93 7.41 19.57 -4.36
N THR A 94 7.44 19.04 -5.57
CA THR A 94 8.27 19.60 -6.65
C THR A 94 7.80 21.01 -7.03
N THR A 95 8.71 21.80 -7.55
CA THR A 95 8.46 23.15 -8.09
C THR A 95 8.67 23.20 -9.59
N HIS A 96 9.74 22.57 -10.09
CA HIS A 96 10.20 22.64 -11.46
C HIS A 96 10.84 21.30 -11.85
N LEU A 97 10.02 20.26 -11.97
CA LEU A 97 10.41 18.95 -12.47
C LEU A 97 9.47 18.56 -13.61
N THR A 98 10.04 18.12 -14.73
CA THR A 98 9.30 17.58 -15.87
C THR A 98 9.75 16.16 -16.08
N THR A 99 8.80 15.24 -16.14
CA THR A 99 9.08 13.81 -16.22
C THR A 99 8.66 13.22 -17.57
N HIS A 100 9.30 12.11 -17.93
CA HIS A 100 9.01 11.33 -19.13
C HIS A 100 9.10 9.85 -18.79
N TYR A 101 8.26 9.04 -19.44
CA TYR A 101 8.39 7.59 -19.37
C TYR A 101 9.70 7.14 -20.03
N GLY A 102 10.25 6.02 -19.55
CA GLY A 102 11.56 5.51 -19.97
C GLY A 102 12.73 6.04 -19.12
N ASP A 103 12.57 7.21 -18.50
CA ASP A 103 13.59 7.87 -17.69
C ASP A 103 13.75 7.21 -16.31
N VAL A 104 14.91 7.49 -15.68
CA VAL A 104 15.25 7.01 -14.34
C VAL A 104 15.29 8.19 -13.39
N TYR A 105 14.49 8.11 -12.33
CA TYR A 105 14.43 9.13 -11.29
C TYR A 105 15.12 8.63 -10.03
N THR A 106 15.85 9.54 -9.38
CA THR A 106 16.52 9.31 -8.10
C THR A 106 15.97 10.28 -7.06
N LEU A 107 15.48 9.74 -5.95
CA LEU A 107 15.10 10.47 -4.76
C LEU A 107 16.28 10.48 -3.78
N SER A 108 16.59 11.66 -3.23
CA SER A 108 17.54 11.85 -2.14
C SER A 108 16.87 12.64 -1.01
N VAL A 109 16.81 12.05 0.17
CA VAL A 109 16.22 12.65 1.38
C VAL A 109 17.29 12.72 2.45
N THR A 110 17.61 13.92 2.95
CA THR A 110 18.57 14.10 4.04
C THR A 110 17.85 14.53 5.31
N ILE A 111 17.98 13.75 6.38
CA ILE A 111 17.39 13.98 7.70
C ILE A 111 18.47 13.74 8.75
N ASP A 112 18.70 14.68 9.67
CA ASP A 112 19.69 14.55 10.77
C ASP A 112 21.10 14.14 10.27
N GLY A 113 21.49 14.59 9.07
CA GLY A 113 22.77 14.24 8.42
C GLY A 113 22.82 12.85 7.76
N VAL A 114 21.76 12.05 7.86
CA VAL A 114 21.62 10.75 7.18
C VAL A 114 20.93 10.94 5.83
N ILE A 115 21.48 10.33 4.78
CA ILE A 115 20.97 10.44 3.41
C ILE A 115 20.27 9.13 3.02
N TYR A 116 18.97 9.17 2.76
CA TYR A 116 18.17 8.07 2.22
C TYR A 116 18.06 8.26 0.70
N LYS A 117 18.35 7.20 -0.07
CA LYS A 117 18.31 7.23 -1.53
C LYS A 117 17.41 6.14 -2.08
N ALA A 118 16.70 6.45 -3.15
CA ALA A 118 15.92 5.49 -3.91
C ALA A 118 16.01 5.81 -5.40
N THR A 119 15.94 4.79 -6.24
CA THR A 119 15.93 4.95 -7.69
C THR A 119 14.76 4.14 -8.24
N SER A 120 14.03 4.73 -9.18
CA SER A 120 12.91 4.09 -9.86
C SER A 120 12.94 4.46 -11.34
N LYS A 121 12.81 3.46 -12.21
CA LYS A 121 12.70 3.67 -13.66
C LYS A 121 11.22 3.78 -14.01
N MET A 122 10.82 4.88 -14.62
CA MET A 122 9.46 5.02 -15.13
C MET A 122 9.29 4.06 -16.33
N PRO A 123 8.39 3.06 -16.27
CA PRO A 123 8.17 2.18 -17.40
C PRO A 123 7.61 2.92 -18.60
N GLU A 124 7.74 2.32 -19.78
CA GLU A 124 7.10 2.81 -21.00
C GLU A 124 5.58 2.92 -20.82
N TYR A 125 4.98 3.90 -21.51
CA TYR A 125 3.54 4.07 -21.50
C TYR A 125 2.83 2.91 -22.21
N VAL A 126 1.86 2.32 -21.52
CA VAL A 126 0.95 1.32 -22.09
C VAL A 126 -0.44 1.94 -22.19
N GLU A 127 -1.01 1.91 -23.39
CA GLU A 127 -2.31 2.51 -23.63
C GLU A 127 -3.41 1.76 -22.86
N PHE A 128 -4.00 2.47 -21.91
CA PHE A 128 -5.24 2.04 -21.29
C PHE A 128 -6.38 2.42 -22.25
N THR A 129 -7.00 1.43 -22.90
CA THR A 129 -7.95 1.66 -24.01
C THR A 129 -9.39 1.76 -23.53
N ALA A 130 -9.84 0.87 -22.65
CA ALA A 130 -11.23 0.86 -22.17
C ALA A 130 -11.40 0.17 -20.80
N LEU A 131 -12.61 0.27 -20.25
CA LEU A 131 -13.11 -0.59 -19.19
C LEU A 131 -14.26 -1.44 -19.75
N LYS A 132 -14.32 -2.71 -19.36
CA LYS A 132 -15.43 -3.62 -19.67
C LYS A 132 -16.04 -4.14 -18.38
N GLN A 133 -17.34 -4.39 -18.41
CA GLN A 133 -18.03 -5.14 -17.36
C GLN A 133 -17.98 -6.64 -17.68
N LYS A 134 -17.84 -7.47 -16.65
CA LYS A 134 -18.03 -8.92 -16.71
C LYS A 134 -18.95 -9.35 -15.57
N ASP A 135 -20.02 -10.02 -15.95
CA ASP A 135 -20.93 -10.66 -15.01
C ASP A 135 -20.36 -12.03 -14.62
N ILE A 136 -20.15 -12.24 -13.32
CA ILE A 136 -19.67 -13.49 -12.74
C ILE A 136 -20.79 -14.07 -11.89
N PRO A 137 -21.39 -15.21 -12.27
CA PRO A 137 -22.40 -15.87 -11.46
C PRO A 137 -21.80 -16.35 -10.13
N ASP A 138 -22.47 -16.02 -9.03
CA ASP A 138 -22.28 -16.58 -7.69
C ASP A 138 -23.51 -17.45 -7.35
N GLU A 139 -23.48 -18.19 -6.23
CA GLU A 139 -24.55 -19.09 -5.81
C GLU A 139 -25.90 -18.37 -5.62
N TYR A 140 -25.88 -17.10 -5.20
CA TYR A 140 -27.10 -16.34 -4.86
C TYR A 140 -27.32 -15.07 -5.70
N TYR A 141 -26.32 -14.60 -6.44
CA TYR A 141 -26.36 -13.32 -7.15
C TYR A 141 -25.37 -13.28 -8.32
N ILE A 142 -25.39 -12.20 -9.12
CA ILE A 142 -24.42 -11.97 -10.19
C ILE A 142 -23.49 -10.86 -9.74
N GLU A 143 -22.20 -11.15 -9.60
CA GLU A 143 -21.17 -10.15 -9.36
C GLU A 143 -20.84 -9.41 -10.65
N LYS A 144 -20.90 -8.08 -10.62
CA LYS A 144 -20.48 -7.23 -11.74
C LYS A 144 -19.05 -6.76 -11.50
N LYS A 145 -18.09 -7.36 -12.19
CA LYS A 145 -16.66 -7.00 -12.12
C LYS A 145 -16.23 -6.13 -13.29
N VAL A 146 -15.12 -5.43 -13.10
CA VAL A 146 -14.52 -4.56 -14.12
C VAL A 146 -13.25 -5.21 -14.67
N ILE A 147 -13.08 -5.18 -15.99
CA ILE A 147 -11.87 -5.59 -16.71
C ILE A 147 -11.23 -4.35 -17.32
N PRO A 148 -9.97 -4.03 -16.97
CA PRO A 148 -9.21 -3.01 -17.69
C PRO A 148 -8.76 -3.59 -19.02
N VAL A 149 -9.05 -2.86 -20.09
CA VAL A 149 -8.67 -3.22 -21.46
C VAL A 149 -7.43 -2.43 -21.82
N PHE A 150 -6.33 -3.14 -21.94
CA PHE A 150 -5.04 -2.67 -22.44
C PHE A 150 -4.35 -3.87 -23.12
N THR A 151 -3.40 -3.58 -24.00
CA THR A 151 -2.57 -4.61 -24.63
C THR A 151 -1.20 -4.57 -23.99
N ASP A 152 -0.82 -5.68 -23.37
CA ASP A 152 0.51 -5.83 -22.79
C ASP A 152 1.58 -5.86 -23.91
N PRO A 153 2.70 -5.13 -23.79
CA PRO A 153 3.78 -5.21 -24.76
C PRO A 153 4.32 -6.64 -24.95
N GLU A 154 4.91 -6.93 -26.11
CA GLU A 154 5.51 -8.26 -26.36
C GLU A 154 6.77 -8.51 -25.49
N ILE A 155 7.45 -7.44 -25.08
CA ILE A 155 8.62 -7.50 -24.22
C ILE A 155 8.18 -7.80 -22.78
N LYS A 156 8.82 -8.80 -22.16
CA LYS A 156 8.55 -9.20 -20.76
C LYS A 156 9.06 -8.19 -19.74
N GLY A 157 8.42 -8.16 -18.57
CA GLY A 157 8.82 -7.40 -17.40
C GLY A 157 7.91 -6.21 -17.09
N ASN A 158 6.67 -6.21 -17.61
CA ASN A 158 5.69 -5.19 -17.32
C ASN A 158 4.91 -5.51 -16.03
N TYR A 159 4.84 -4.52 -15.14
CA TYR A 159 4.08 -4.57 -13.90
C TYR A 159 3.06 -3.44 -13.86
N TYR A 160 1.86 -3.77 -13.38
CA TYR A 160 0.74 -2.85 -13.34
C TYR A 160 0.11 -2.82 -11.96
N LEU A 161 -0.12 -1.60 -11.49
CA LEU A 161 -0.90 -1.30 -10.29
C LEU A 161 -2.18 -0.58 -10.71
N PHE A 162 -3.31 -1.21 -10.45
CA PHE A 162 -4.62 -0.60 -10.65
C PHE A 162 -5.15 -0.11 -9.31
N LYS A 163 -5.59 1.14 -9.28
CA LYS A 163 -6.37 1.70 -8.17
C LYS A 163 -7.80 1.89 -8.67
N SER A 164 -8.74 1.15 -8.11
CA SER A 164 -10.16 1.24 -8.45
C SER A 164 -10.93 1.85 -7.30
N GLN A 165 -11.87 2.73 -7.62
CA GLN A 165 -12.79 3.34 -6.67
C GLN A 165 -14.21 3.19 -7.17
N GLY A 166 -14.99 2.37 -6.46
CA GLY A 166 -16.39 2.07 -6.78
C GLY A 166 -17.38 2.97 -6.03
N TYR A 167 -18.62 2.49 -5.93
CA TYR A 167 -19.73 3.22 -5.31
C TYR A 167 -19.48 3.67 -3.87
N LEU A 168 -18.88 2.79 -3.05
CA LEU A 168 -18.61 3.07 -1.63
C LEU A 168 -17.46 4.07 -1.42
N GLY A 169 -16.80 4.51 -2.48
CA GLY A 169 -15.65 5.42 -2.39
C GLY A 169 -14.39 4.78 -1.81
N ILE A 170 -14.42 3.50 -1.44
CA ILE A 170 -13.27 2.73 -0.97
C ILE A 170 -12.35 2.48 -2.17
N GLN A 171 -11.08 2.83 -2.01
CA GLN A 171 -10.05 2.55 -3.01
C GLN A 171 -9.52 1.13 -2.80
N GLU A 172 -9.53 0.34 -3.88
CA GLU A 172 -9.02 -1.03 -3.91
C GLU A 172 -7.82 -1.10 -4.86
N ILE A 173 -6.87 -1.98 -4.53
CA ILE A 173 -5.66 -2.20 -5.31
C ILE A 173 -5.71 -3.58 -5.98
N THR A 174 -5.41 -3.61 -7.28
CA THR A 174 -5.15 -4.84 -8.04
C THR A 174 -3.77 -4.77 -8.67
N LEU A 175 -2.99 -5.85 -8.56
CA LEU A 175 -1.65 -5.95 -9.13
C LEU A 175 -1.64 -7.00 -10.23
N PHE A 176 -1.15 -6.63 -11.41
CA PHE A 176 -0.91 -7.55 -12.50
C PHE A 176 0.57 -7.57 -12.88
N SER A 177 1.06 -8.75 -13.24
CA SER A 177 2.33 -8.94 -13.95
C SER A 177 2.07 -9.70 -15.26
N ASP A 178 3.00 -9.59 -16.19
CA ASP A 178 2.85 -10.02 -17.57
C ASP A 178 3.37 -11.44 -17.88
N TYR A 179 4.04 -12.11 -16.92
CA TYR A 179 4.76 -13.38 -17.10
C TYR A 179 4.06 -14.51 -17.90
N SER A 180 2.73 -14.47 -18.07
CA SER A 180 1.93 -15.45 -18.81
C SER A 180 1.02 -14.89 -19.92
N VAL A 181 1.04 -13.58 -20.22
CA VAL A 181 0.05 -12.92 -21.10
C VAL A 181 0.62 -11.85 -22.06
N ASN A 182 1.94 -11.78 -22.26
CA ASN A 182 2.56 -10.79 -23.16
C ASN A 182 1.98 -10.77 -24.57
N GLY A 183 1.86 -9.56 -25.13
CA GLY A 183 1.30 -9.32 -26.47
C GLY A 183 -0.21 -9.53 -26.58
N GLN A 184 -0.90 -9.87 -25.48
CA GLN A 184 -2.34 -10.12 -25.50
C GLN A 184 -3.13 -8.99 -24.83
N VAL A 185 -4.39 -8.86 -25.26
CA VAL A 185 -5.34 -7.96 -24.61
C VAL A 185 -5.71 -8.54 -23.24
N ASN A 186 -5.60 -7.73 -22.19
CA ASN A 186 -5.96 -8.17 -20.85
C ASN A 186 -7.45 -8.53 -20.76
N ASN A 187 -7.73 -9.68 -20.15
CA ASN A 187 -9.08 -10.17 -19.84
C ASN A 187 -9.28 -10.46 -18.34
N ARG A 188 -8.28 -10.17 -17.50
CA ARG A 188 -8.33 -10.36 -16.05
C ARG A 188 -9.20 -9.28 -15.42
N VAL A 189 -10.01 -9.68 -14.44
CA VAL A 189 -10.86 -8.77 -13.67
C VAL A 189 -10.06 -8.07 -12.58
N LEU A 190 -10.44 -6.84 -12.25
CA LEU A 190 -9.96 -6.17 -11.05
C LEU A 190 -10.53 -6.85 -9.81
N ASN A 191 -9.76 -6.81 -8.72
CA ASN A 191 -10.31 -7.01 -7.40
C ASN A 191 -11.39 -5.97 -7.15
N GLY A 192 -12.40 -6.36 -6.40
CA GLY A 192 -13.24 -5.38 -5.74
C GLY A 192 -14.61 -5.85 -5.34
N SER A 193 -15.23 -5.03 -4.51
CA SER A 193 -16.60 -5.21 -4.04
C SER A 193 -17.59 -5.15 -5.23
N THR A 194 -18.68 -5.92 -5.14
CA THR A 194 -19.74 -5.86 -6.15
C THR A 194 -20.34 -4.45 -6.19
N ASN A 195 -20.37 -3.85 -7.38
CA ASN A 195 -20.88 -2.50 -7.59
C ASN A 195 -22.37 -2.56 -8.01
N PRO A 196 -23.26 -1.76 -7.39
CA PRO A 196 -24.66 -1.72 -7.77
C PRO A 196 -24.86 -1.24 -9.22
N PRO A 197 -25.96 -1.65 -9.90
CA PRO A 197 -26.36 -1.05 -11.17
C PRO A 197 -26.44 0.48 -11.10
N ASN A 198 -26.05 1.15 -12.18
CA ASN A 198 -25.93 2.60 -12.35
C ASN A 198 -24.89 3.29 -11.46
N SER A 199 -24.05 2.54 -10.73
CA SER A 199 -22.94 3.12 -10.01
C SER A 199 -21.73 3.37 -10.91
N LYS A 200 -20.95 4.39 -10.56
CA LYS A 200 -19.74 4.76 -11.27
C LYS A 200 -18.51 4.10 -10.63
N VAL A 201 -17.69 3.47 -11.45
CA VAL A 201 -16.37 2.97 -11.06
C VAL A 201 -15.31 3.76 -11.80
N LYS A 202 -14.35 4.32 -11.05
CA LYS A 202 -13.14 4.94 -11.59
C LYS A 202 -11.97 3.98 -11.44
N VAL A 203 -11.12 3.91 -12.44
CA VAL A 203 -9.91 3.08 -12.43
C VAL A 203 -8.74 3.91 -12.93
N GLU A 204 -7.70 3.97 -12.11
CA GLU A 204 -6.37 4.41 -12.48
C GLU A 204 -5.51 3.17 -12.80
N MET A 205 -4.87 3.17 -13.97
CA MET A 205 -3.86 2.20 -14.35
C MET A 205 -2.48 2.85 -14.23
N GLN A 206 -1.62 2.26 -13.40
CA GLN A 206 -0.23 2.69 -13.24
C GLN A 206 0.73 1.63 -13.78
N CYS A 207 1.63 2.00 -14.70
CA CYS A 207 2.74 1.13 -15.09
C CYS A 207 3.92 1.42 -14.16
N ILE A 208 4.32 0.45 -13.36
CA ILE A 208 5.29 0.59 -12.26
C ILE A 208 6.51 -0.29 -12.48
N ASP A 209 7.63 0.02 -11.82
CA ASP A 209 8.78 -0.87 -11.81
C ASP A 209 8.58 -2.09 -10.88
N GLU A 210 9.47 -3.07 -11.01
CA GLU A 210 9.42 -4.32 -10.25
C GLU A 210 9.53 -4.09 -8.73
N ALA A 211 10.34 -3.13 -8.30
CA ALA A 211 10.57 -2.87 -6.88
C ALA A 211 9.29 -2.34 -6.21
N VAL A 212 8.60 -1.41 -6.87
CA VAL A 212 7.30 -0.89 -6.44
C VAL A 212 6.24 -1.99 -6.50
N TYR A 213 6.24 -2.83 -7.52
CA TYR A 213 5.31 -3.97 -7.60
C TYR A 213 5.47 -4.91 -6.41
N ASN A 214 6.71 -5.26 -6.07
CA ASN A 214 7.02 -6.14 -4.94
C ASN A 214 6.64 -5.51 -3.59
N TYR A 215 6.81 -4.20 -3.44
CA TYR A 215 6.33 -3.46 -2.27
C TYR A 215 4.81 -3.63 -2.09
N PHE A 216 4.01 -3.28 -3.11
CA PHE A 216 2.55 -3.37 -3.02
C PHE A 216 2.04 -4.81 -2.94
N LYS A 217 2.75 -5.76 -3.55
CA LYS A 217 2.43 -7.19 -3.44
C LYS A 217 2.57 -7.67 -2.00
N ALA A 218 3.69 -7.35 -1.35
CA ALA A 218 3.90 -7.70 0.06
C ALA A 218 2.90 -6.98 0.98
N GLN A 219 2.65 -5.68 0.74
CA GLN A 219 1.66 -4.92 1.49
C GLN A 219 0.24 -5.53 1.40
N LYS A 220 -0.15 -5.99 0.21
CA LYS A 220 -1.44 -6.68 0.03
C LYS A 220 -1.49 -7.99 0.79
N SER A 221 -0.43 -8.79 0.78
CA SER A 221 -0.36 -10.05 1.53
C SER A 221 -0.45 -9.86 3.05
N LEU A 222 0.08 -8.75 3.59
CA LEU A 222 -0.05 -8.42 5.02
C LEU A 222 -1.50 -8.07 5.43
N ASN A 223 -2.31 -7.59 4.48
CA ASN A 223 -3.69 -7.22 4.71
C ASN A 223 -4.68 -8.37 4.44
N ASP A 224 -4.18 -9.54 4.02
CA ASP A 224 -5.00 -10.71 3.70
C ASP A 224 -5.26 -11.54 4.98
N PRO A 225 -6.53 -11.65 5.44
CA PRO A 225 -6.88 -12.38 6.66
C PRO A 225 -6.49 -13.86 6.63
N GLU A 226 -6.40 -14.49 5.45
CA GLU A 226 -6.06 -15.91 5.29
C GLU A 226 -4.55 -16.17 5.38
N PHE A 227 -3.72 -15.13 5.13
CA PHE A 227 -2.26 -15.20 5.12
C PHE A 227 -1.62 -14.57 6.37
N ASN A 228 -2.30 -14.64 7.51
CA ASN A 228 -1.76 -14.26 8.82
C ASN A 228 -0.70 -15.28 9.32
N THR A 229 0.30 -15.54 8.47
CA THR A 229 1.47 -16.36 8.80
C THR A 229 2.42 -15.51 9.64
N THR A 230 3.08 -16.17 10.59
CA THR A 230 3.85 -15.61 11.71
C THR A 230 5.14 -14.86 11.33
N VAL A 231 5.24 -14.31 10.12
CA VAL A 231 6.43 -13.57 9.66
C VAL A 231 6.11 -12.09 9.57
N SER A 232 6.38 -11.40 10.68
CA SER A 232 6.39 -9.95 10.84
C SER A 232 7.54 -9.32 10.01
N ALA A 233 7.42 -9.32 8.68
CA ALA A 233 8.35 -8.63 7.80
C ALA A 233 7.64 -7.46 7.12
N ASN A 234 8.25 -6.26 7.21
CA ASN A 234 7.78 -5.09 6.47
C ASN A 234 7.87 -5.34 4.95
N PRO A 235 7.01 -4.71 4.13
CA PRO A 235 7.17 -4.76 2.68
C PRO A 235 8.60 -4.36 2.25
N PRO A 236 9.14 -4.98 1.18
CA PRO A 236 10.47 -4.64 0.70
C PRO A 236 10.49 -3.19 0.21
N SER A 237 11.39 -2.38 0.77
CA SER A 237 11.58 -0.99 0.37
C SER A 237 12.69 -0.87 -0.67
N ASN A 238 12.53 0.03 -1.63
CA ASN A 238 13.59 0.44 -2.56
C ASN A 238 14.44 1.62 -2.05
N ILE A 239 14.32 1.92 -0.75
CA ILE A 239 14.97 3.06 -0.11
C ILE A 239 16.15 2.58 0.75
N SER A 240 17.30 3.22 0.60
CA SER A 240 18.52 2.88 1.33
C SER A 240 18.43 3.22 2.82
N ASN A 241 19.43 2.78 3.60
CA ASN A 241 19.59 3.13 5.02
C ASN A 241 18.41 2.73 5.92
N GLY A 242 17.69 1.67 5.54
CA GLY A 242 16.70 1.03 6.41
C GLY A 242 15.40 1.80 6.59
N ALA A 243 15.15 2.84 5.79
CA ALA A 243 13.84 3.46 5.72
C ALA A 243 12.80 2.48 5.16
N LEU A 244 11.55 2.63 5.60
CA LEU A 244 10.40 1.93 5.06
C LEU A 244 9.69 2.78 4.00
N GLY A 245 8.73 2.17 3.30
CA GLY A 245 7.97 2.81 2.24
C GLY A 245 8.59 2.57 0.86
N TYR A 246 8.31 3.46 -0.08
CA TYR A 246 8.68 3.30 -1.49
C TYR A 246 8.88 4.66 -2.18
N PHE A 247 9.69 4.65 -3.22
CA PHE A 247 9.73 5.70 -4.23
C PHE A 247 9.33 5.12 -5.59
N SER A 248 8.30 5.68 -6.22
CA SER A 248 7.75 5.19 -7.48
C SER A 248 7.79 6.25 -8.56
N ALA A 249 8.43 5.91 -9.69
CA ALA A 249 8.24 6.59 -10.95
C ALA A 249 7.35 5.74 -11.85
N HIS A 250 6.20 6.27 -12.28
CA HIS A 250 5.23 5.49 -13.04
C HIS A 250 4.46 6.31 -14.06
N THR A 251 3.96 5.65 -15.10
CA THR A 251 2.92 6.27 -15.93
C THR A 251 1.57 6.11 -15.27
N THR A 252 0.63 7.01 -15.56
CA THR A 252 -0.76 6.92 -15.09
C THR A 252 -1.76 7.21 -16.20
N SER A 253 -2.88 6.48 -16.18
CA SER A 253 -4.02 6.70 -17.07
C SER A 253 -5.32 6.35 -16.35
N GLU A 254 -6.35 7.17 -16.51
CA GLU A 254 -7.62 7.00 -15.84
C GLU A 254 -8.76 6.72 -16.82
N LYS A 255 -9.71 5.88 -16.39
CA LYS A 255 -11.00 5.68 -17.05
C LYS A 255 -12.12 5.52 -16.03
N GLU A 256 -13.34 5.77 -16.48
CA GLU A 256 -14.55 5.49 -15.72
C GLU A 256 -15.54 4.67 -16.53
N ILE A 257 -16.36 3.88 -15.83
CA ILE A 257 -17.45 3.09 -16.38
C ILE A 257 -18.68 3.20 -15.46
N ILE A 258 -19.87 3.21 -16.05
CA ILE A 258 -21.13 3.06 -15.33
C ILE A 258 -21.54 1.58 -15.41
N ILE A 259 -21.76 0.97 -14.25
CA ILE A 259 -22.17 -0.43 -14.14
C ILE A 259 -23.61 -0.57 -14.62
N GLN A 260 -23.87 -1.54 -15.50
CA GLN A 260 -25.20 -1.85 -16.06
C GLN A 260 -25.89 -2.91 -15.23
#